data_AF-A0A965CYL7-F1
#
_entry.id   AF-A0A965CYL7-F1
#
_cell.length_a   1.000
_cell.length_b   1.000
_cell.length_c   1.000
_cell.angle_alpha   90.00
_cell.angle_beta   90.00
_cell.angle_gamma   90.00
#
_symmetry.space_group_name_H-M   'P 1'
#
loop_
_entity.id
_entity.type
_entity.pdbx_description
1 polymer ?
#
loop_
_entity_poly.entity_id
_entity_poly.type
_entity_poly.pdbx_seq_one_letter_code
_entity_poly.pdbx_strand_id
1 'polypeptide(L)'
;MLRASAAVENAGYPAVSIISSGFLKQAAVVAKGLGLPDMPIAAYPGVPMTDSKEELRRKVVEELLPQIIAGLSKPVGKLSDGAADVEPAPRDIVYRGTLDEVNEHFQKNFWADGMPVMPPTLERVERFMQFTER
;
A
#
# COMPACT_ATOMS: atom_id res chain seq x y z
N MET A 1 5.00 -1.42 -6.64
CA MET A 1 6.34 -1.86 -6.18
C MET A 1 6.24 -3.10 -5.30
N LEU A 2 5.57 -3.06 -4.13
CA LEU A 2 5.47 -4.22 -3.21
C LEU A 2 4.86 -5.51 -3.80
N ARG A 3 3.96 -5.40 -4.80
CA ARG A 3 3.38 -6.58 -5.49
C ARG A 3 4.44 -7.48 -6.14
N ALA A 4 5.55 -6.92 -6.63
CA ALA A 4 6.64 -7.71 -7.19
C ALA A 4 7.39 -8.48 -6.10
N SER A 5 7.71 -7.82 -4.99
CA SER A 5 8.33 -8.49 -3.82
C SER A 5 7.41 -9.58 -3.25
N ALA A 6 6.09 -9.34 -3.19
CA ALA A 6 5.11 -10.36 -2.80
C ALA A 6 5.18 -11.61 -3.69
N ALA A 7 5.26 -11.43 -5.00
CA ALA A 7 5.35 -12.55 -5.93
C ALA A 7 6.64 -13.37 -5.74
N VAL A 8 7.76 -12.69 -5.44
CA VAL A 8 9.05 -13.34 -5.17
C VAL A 8 9.03 -14.12 -3.85
N GLU A 9 8.49 -13.53 -2.78
CA GLU A 9 8.31 -14.18 -1.47
C GLU A 9 7.40 -15.42 -1.58
N ASN A 10 6.27 -15.29 -2.29
CA ASN A 10 5.35 -16.40 -2.54
C ASN A 10 5.98 -17.52 -3.39
N ALA A 11 6.98 -17.21 -4.19
CA ALA A 11 7.77 -18.19 -4.94
C ALA A 11 8.87 -18.85 -4.08
N GLY A 12 8.98 -18.51 -2.79
CA GLY A 12 9.93 -19.11 -1.86
C GLY A 12 11.31 -18.42 -1.84
N TYR A 13 11.44 -17.23 -2.43
CA TYR A 13 12.70 -16.48 -2.48
C TYR A 13 12.61 -15.19 -1.63
N PRO A 14 13.65 -14.85 -0.85
CA PRO A 14 13.62 -13.64 -0.05
C PRO A 14 13.69 -12.40 -0.93
N ALA A 15 12.89 -11.39 -0.62
CA ALA A 15 12.85 -10.11 -1.32
C ALA A 15 12.80 -8.93 -0.33
N VAL A 16 13.45 -7.84 -0.70
CA VAL A 16 13.41 -6.58 0.06
C VAL A 16 12.97 -5.45 -0.88
N SER A 17 11.91 -4.73 -0.50
CA SER A 17 11.51 -3.50 -1.19
C SER A 17 12.24 -2.29 -0.59
N ILE A 18 12.90 -1.50 -1.45
CA ILE A 18 13.50 -0.21 -1.06
C ILE A 18 12.44 0.89 -1.16
N ILE A 19 12.20 1.62 -0.07
CA ILE A 19 11.12 2.62 0.00
C ILE A 19 11.60 3.89 0.69
N SER A 20 11.37 5.04 0.07
CA SER A 20 11.62 6.35 0.67
C SER A 20 10.78 6.57 1.94
N SER A 21 11.38 7.16 2.97
CA SER A 21 10.76 7.29 4.30
C SER A 21 9.36 7.92 4.31
N GLY A 22 9.09 8.86 3.39
CA GLY A 22 7.78 9.49 3.22
C GLY A 22 6.64 8.53 2.82
N PHE A 23 6.96 7.33 2.32
CA PHE A 23 5.97 6.36 1.83
C PHE A 23 5.85 5.11 2.71
N LEU A 24 6.52 5.06 3.87
CA LEU A 24 6.51 3.85 4.72
C LEU A 24 5.11 3.47 5.21
N LYS A 25 4.25 4.44 5.51
CA LYS A 25 2.86 4.16 5.89
C LYS A 25 2.07 3.51 4.76
N GLN A 26 2.21 4.03 3.54
CA GLN A 26 1.57 3.44 2.37
C GLN A 26 2.10 2.04 2.09
N ALA A 27 3.41 1.84 2.27
CA ALA A 27 4.03 0.54 2.13
C ALA A 27 3.44 -0.50 3.09
N ALA A 28 3.27 -0.14 4.36
CA ALA A 28 2.66 -1.01 5.36
C ALA A 28 1.22 -1.38 5.02
N VAL A 29 0.41 -0.41 4.55
CA VAL A 29 -0.97 -0.67 4.12
C VAL A 29 -1.02 -1.63 2.93
N VAL A 30 -0.15 -1.42 1.93
CA VAL A 30 -0.08 -2.31 0.75
C VAL A 30 0.39 -3.71 1.15
N ALA A 31 1.40 -3.83 2.03
CA ALA A 31 1.88 -5.10 2.53
C ALA A 31 0.78 -5.88 3.27
N LYS A 32 0.00 -5.19 4.13
CA LYS A 32 -1.17 -5.75 4.80
C LYS A 32 -2.24 -6.22 3.80
N GLY A 33 -2.58 -5.40 2.80
CA GLY A 33 -3.56 -5.75 1.77
C GLY A 33 -3.13 -6.94 0.89
N LEU A 34 -1.82 -7.23 0.81
CA LEU A 34 -1.28 -8.40 0.12
C LEU A 34 -1.21 -9.65 1.01
N GLY A 35 -1.65 -9.58 2.27
CA GLY A 35 -1.54 -10.68 3.23
C GLY A 35 -0.11 -10.92 3.73
N LEU A 36 0.80 -9.96 3.54
CA LEU A 36 2.22 -10.08 3.89
C LEU A 36 2.65 -8.90 4.78
N PRO A 37 2.05 -8.71 5.96
CA PRO A 37 2.25 -7.51 6.79
C PRO A 37 3.70 -7.31 7.25
N ASP A 38 4.45 -8.40 7.37
CA ASP A 38 5.85 -8.39 7.83
C ASP A 38 6.88 -8.37 6.68
N MET A 39 6.44 -8.08 5.44
CA MET A 39 7.32 -8.10 4.27
C MET A 39 8.56 -7.22 4.49
N PRO A 40 9.77 -7.69 4.17
CA PRO A 40 10.98 -6.90 4.37
C PRO A 40 10.98 -5.59 3.56
N ILE A 41 11.12 -4.47 4.25
CA ILE A 41 11.26 -3.13 3.68
C ILE A 41 12.57 -2.51 4.17
N ALA A 42 13.37 -1.99 3.25
CA ALA A 42 14.53 -1.17 3.55
C ALA A 42 14.18 0.31 3.30
N ALA A 43 14.21 1.11 4.37
CA ALA A 43 13.84 2.51 4.31
C ALA A 43 15.01 3.37 3.80
N TYR A 44 14.78 4.10 2.71
CA TYR A 44 15.68 5.16 2.27
C TYR A 44 15.33 6.49 2.97
N PRO A 45 16.29 7.18 3.61
CA PRO A 45 16.02 8.45 4.28
C PRO A 45 15.78 9.61 3.29
N GLY A 46 14.54 10.11 3.25
CA GLY A 46 14.16 11.21 2.35
C GLY A 46 13.89 10.73 0.93
N VAL A 47 14.23 11.56 -0.07
CA VAL A 47 13.97 11.27 -1.49
C VAL A 47 15.31 11.12 -2.21
N PRO A 48 15.64 9.93 -2.77
CA PRO A 48 16.95 9.70 -3.40
C PRO A 48 17.31 10.72 -4.49
N MET A 49 16.31 11.23 -5.22
CA MET A 49 16.52 12.17 -6.32
C MET A 49 16.91 13.58 -5.87
N THR A 50 16.81 13.91 -4.59
CA THR A 50 17.20 15.22 -4.06
C THR A 50 18.60 15.23 -3.47
N ASP A 51 19.24 14.06 -3.35
CA ASP A 51 20.54 13.94 -2.72
C ASP A 51 21.68 14.17 -3.73
N SER A 52 22.77 14.77 -3.24
CA SER A 52 24.04 14.72 -3.97
C SER A 52 24.54 13.27 -4.10
N LYS A 53 25.50 13.05 -4.99
CA LYS A 53 26.12 11.72 -5.18
C LYS A 53 26.77 11.22 -3.88
N GLU A 54 27.41 12.13 -3.15
CA GLU A 54 28.09 11.86 -1.89
C GLU A 54 27.10 11.50 -0.78
N GLU A 55 25.99 12.24 -0.66
CA GLU A 55 24.93 11.97 0.31
C GLU A 55 24.21 10.65 0.01
N LEU A 56 23.87 10.41 -1.26
CA LEU A 56 23.28 9.15 -1.71
C LEU A 56 24.19 7.98 -1.33
N ARG A 57 25.50 8.08 -1.63
CA ARG A 57 26.47 7.04 -1.28
C ARG A 57 26.51 6.81 0.22
N ARG A 58 26.56 7.87 1.02
CA ARG A 58 26.57 7.77 2.49
C ARG A 58 25.32 7.06 3.00
N LYS A 59 24.13 7.55 2.63
CA LYS A 59 22.84 6.96 3.05
C LYS A 59 22.70 5.50 2.61
N VAL A 60 23.17 5.16 1.40
CA VAL A 60 23.14 3.77 0.93
C VAL A 60 24.04 2.88 1.78
N VAL A 61 25.28 3.30 2.05
CA VAL A 61 26.25 2.47 2.79
C VAL A 61 25.89 2.36 4.26
N GLU A 62 25.51 3.48 4.89
CA GLU A 62 25.33 3.56 6.34
C GLU A 62 23.94 3.10 6.78
N GLU A 63 22.90 3.31 5.96
CA GLU A 63 21.51 3.10 6.38
C GLU A 63 20.80 2.03 5.54
N LEU A 64 20.85 2.13 4.21
CA LEU A 64 20.07 1.24 3.35
C LEU A 64 20.66 -0.18 3.26
N LEU A 65 21.96 -0.30 3.05
CA LEU A 65 22.64 -1.58 2.85
C LEU A 65 22.51 -2.53 4.05
N PRO A 66 22.69 -2.08 5.32
CA PRO A 66 22.46 -2.94 6.48
C PRO A 66 21.03 -3.50 6.53
N GLN A 67 20.03 -2.68 6.19
CA GLN A 67 18.62 -3.10 6.16
C GLN A 67 18.37 -4.14 5.06
N ILE A 68 18.96 -3.95 3.87
CA ILE A 68 18.86 -4.91 2.76
C ILE A 68 19.45 -6.25 3.16
N ILE A 69 20.66 -6.26 3.72
CA ILE A 69 21.33 -7.49 4.17
C ILE A 69 20.48 -8.19 5.23
N ALA A 70 19.99 -7.45 6.23
CA ALA A 70 19.16 -7.99 7.28
C ALA A 70 17.83 -8.56 6.75
N GLY A 71 17.21 -7.90 5.76
CA GLY A 71 15.97 -8.35 5.14
C GLY A 71 16.16 -9.62 4.32
N LEU A 72 17.18 -9.67 3.46
CA LEU A 72 17.47 -10.83 2.60
C LEU A 72 18.01 -12.05 3.38
N SER A 73 18.55 -11.84 4.58
CA SER A 73 19.07 -12.92 5.43
C SER A 73 18.00 -13.60 6.29
N LYS A 74 16.76 -13.09 6.30
CA LYS A 74 15.65 -13.72 7.03
C LYS A 74 15.06 -14.88 6.21
N PRO A 75 14.71 -16.01 6.85
CA PRO A 75 14.06 -17.12 6.15
C PRO A 75 12.66 -16.73 5.67
N VAL A 76 12.36 -17.10 4.41
CA VAL A 76 11.06 -16.93 3.75
C VAL A 76 10.00 -17.76 4.47
N GLY A 77 8.78 -17.22 4.64
CA GLY A 77 7.65 -17.95 5.25
C GLY A 77 7.46 -17.74 6.77
N LYS A 78 8.19 -16.81 7.39
CA LYS A 78 7.93 -16.32 8.76
C LYS A 78 7.11 -15.03 8.80
N LEU A 79 6.39 -14.74 7.72
CA LEU A 79 5.48 -13.61 7.67
C LEU A 79 4.23 -14.05 8.42
N SER A 80 3.83 -13.29 9.45
CA SER A 80 2.61 -13.62 10.15
C SER A 80 1.46 -13.55 9.15
N ASP A 81 0.59 -14.57 9.17
CA ASP A 81 -0.78 -14.44 8.66
C ASP A 81 -1.49 -13.43 9.57
N GLY A 82 -1.08 -12.17 9.52
CA GLY A 82 -1.84 -11.09 10.12
C GLY A 82 -3.17 -11.12 9.40
N ALA A 83 -4.25 -11.39 10.15
CA ALA A 83 -5.60 -11.44 9.63
C ALA A 83 -5.78 -10.26 8.66
N ALA A 84 -5.84 -10.57 7.37
CA ALA A 84 -6.05 -9.56 6.36
C ALA A 84 -7.38 -8.90 6.71
N ASP A 85 -7.39 -7.57 6.86
CA ASP A 85 -8.67 -6.87 6.86
C ASP A 85 -9.27 -7.22 5.50
N VAL A 86 -10.40 -7.93 5.52
CA VAL A 86 -11.04 -8.42 4.29
C VAL A 86 -11.37 -7.20 3.44
N GLU A 87 -10.68 -7.06 2.31
CA GLU A 87 -10.97 -5.98 1.38
C GLU A 87 -12.42 -6.14 0.91
N PRO A 88 -13.24 -5.07 0.95
CA PRO A 88 -14.62 -5.14 0.49
C PRO A 88 -14.68 -5.61 -0.97
N ALA A 89 -15.61 -6.51 -1.29
CA ALA A 89 -15.82 -6.92 -2.67
C ALA A 89 -16.32 -5.71 -3.51
N PRO A 90 -16.18 -5.74 -4.86
CA PRO A 90 -16.51 -4.57 -5.70
C PRO A 90 -17.94 -4.02 -5.57
N ARG A 91 -18.89 -4.81 -5.05
CA ARG A 91 -20.30 -4.40 -4.85
C ARG A 91 -20.65 -4.21 -3.36
N ASP A 92 -19.70 -4.41 -2.46
CA ASP A 92 -19.93 -4.26 -1.04
C ASP A 92 -20.10 -2.79 -0.69
N ILE A 93 -21.05 -2.54 0.21
CA ILE A 93 -21.34 -1.19 0.66
C ILE A 93 -20.53 -0.95 1.92
N VAL A 94 -19.45 -0.18 1.77
CA VAL A 94 -18.51 0.13 2.85
C VAL A 94 -19.06 1.10 3.89
N TYR A 95 -20.06 1.92 3.51
CA TYR A 95 -20.73 2.85 4.41
C TYR A 95 -22.12 3.24 3.89
N ARG A 96 -23.10 3.46 4.78
CA ARG A 96 -24.44 3.97 4.46
C ARG A 96 -24.80 5.13 5.37
N GLY A 97 -25.34 6.20 4.79
CA GLY A 97 -25.79 7.38 5.51
C GLY A 97 -26.31 8.44 4.55
N THR A 98 -26.52 9.63 5.06
CA THR A 98 -26.76 10.86 4.29
C THR A 98 -25.51 11.27 3.50
N LEU A 99 -25.66 12.22 2.56
CA LEU A 99 -24.53 12.72 1.78
C LEU A 99 -23.41 13.29 2.68
N ASP A 100 -23.79 14.01 3.73
CA ASP A 100 -22.86 14.63 4.67
C ASP A 100 -22.14 13.56 5.51
N GLU A 101 -22.87 12.58 6.05
CA GLU A 101 -22.29 11.47 6.81
C GLU A 101 -21.31 10.65 5.96
N VAL A 102 -21.64 10.40 4.68
CA VAL A 102 -20.72 9.69 3.77
C VAL A 102 -19.46 10.51 3.51
N ASN A 103 -19.60 11.82 3.26
CA ASN A 103 -18.45 12.68 3.04
C ASN A 103 -17.57 12.78 4.30
N GLU A 104 -18.16 12.94 5.48
CA GLU A 104 -17.42 12.90 6.75
C GLU A 104 -16.68 11.57 6.95
N HIS A 105 -17.34 10.44 6.66
CA HIS A 105 -16.72 9.12 6.80
C HIS A 105 -15.52 8.97 5.85
N PHE A 106 -15.66 9.37 4.59
CA PHE A 106 -14.58 9.28 3.61
C PHE A 106 -13.41 10.21 3.94
N GLN A 107 -13.69 11.41 4.44
CA GLN A 107 -12.64 12.33 4.92
C GLN A 107 -11.90 11.77 6.13
N LYS A 108 -12.62 11.24 7.14
CA LYS A 108 -12.02 10.64 8.34
C LYS A 108 -11.09 9.46 8.02
N ASN A 109 -11.41 8.70 6.97
CA ASN A 109 -10.61 7.54 6.53
C ASN A 109 -9.58 7.86 5.44
N PHE A 110 -9.46 9.14 5.00
CA PHE A 110 -8.61 9.53 3.87
C PHE A 110 -8.91 8.78 2.57
N TRP A 111 -10.20 8.51 2.30
CA TRP A 111 -10.68 7.83 1.09
C TRP A 111 -11.12 8.81 -0.01
N ALA A 112 -10.89 10.10 0.20
CA ALA A 112 -11.10 11.16 -0.77
C ALA A 112 -9.85 12.07 -0.81
N ASP A 113 -9.70 12.80 -1.92
CA ASP A 113 -8.60 13.74 -2.17
C ASP A 113 -8.84 15.14 -1.55
N GLY A 114 -9.79 15.24 -0.63
CA GLY A 114 -10.24 16.50 -0.04
C GLY A 114 -11.47 17.09 -0.74
N MET A 115 -11.83 16.62 -1.95
CA MET A 115 -13.07 17.00 -2.61
C MET A 115 -14.26 16.18 -2.10
N PRO A 116 -15.48 16.73 -2.09
CA PRO A 116 -16.68 15.95 -1.79
C PRO A 116 -16.86 14.81 -2.80
N VAL A 117 -17.17 13.63 -2.28
CA VAL A 117 -17.54 12.48 -3.10
C VAL A 117 -19.05 12.48 -3.34
N MET A 118 -19.45 12.16 -4.56
CA MET A 118 -20.82 11.80 -4.90
C MET A 118 -20.94 10.28 -4.90
N PRO A 119 -21.55 9.66 -3.86
CA PRO A 119 -21.50 8.22 -3.71
C PRO A 119 -22.22 7.52 -4.87
N PRO A 120 -21.56 6.59 -5.58
CA PRO A 120 -22.20 5.81 -6.62
C PRO A 120 -23.08 4.74 -5.97
N THR A 121 -24.40 4.98 -5.90
CA THR A 121 -25.34 3.92 -5.49
C THR A 121 -25.44 2.87 -6.58
N LEU A 122 -25.74 1.61 -6.20
CA LEU A 122 -25.91 0.51 -7.17
C LEU A 122 -26.90 0.88 -8.28
N GLU A 123 -28.02 1.51 -7.92
CA GLU A 123 -29.01 1.99 -8.89
C GLU A 123 -28.43 3.03 -9.87
N ARG A 124 -27.66 4.00 -9.38
CA ARG A 124 -27.03 5.02 -10.25
C ARG A 124 -25.99 4.41 -11.17
N VAL A 125 -25.21 3.45 -10.67
CA VAL A 125 -24.23 2.71 -11.47
C VAL A 125 -24.94 1.89 -12.54
N GLU A 126 -25.97 1.12 -12.17
CA GLU A 126 -26.74 0.30 -13.10
C GLU A 126 -27.41 1.15 -14.19
N ARG A 127 -27.96 2.31 -13.83
CA ARG A 127 -28.49 3.28 -14.80
C ARG A 127 -27.42 3.84 -15.72
N PHE A 128 -26.23 4.16 -15.20
CA PHE A 128 -25.12 4.66 -16.01
C PHE A 128 -24.62 3.60 -17.01
N MET A 129 -24.48 2.35 -16.56
CA MET A 129 -24.01 1.23 -17.38
C MET A 129 -24.95 0.87 -18.54
N GLN A 130 -26.21 1.32 -18.53
CA GLN A 130 -27.13 1.16 -19.67
C GLN A 130 -26.66 1.89 -20.94
N PHE A 131 -25.76 2.88 -20.82
CA PHE A 131 -25.29 3.71 -21.92
C PHE A 131 -23.89 3.34 -22.41
N THR A 132 -23.34 2.21 -21.96
CA THR A 132 -22.00 1.74 -22.34
C THR A 132 -22.10 0.37 -23.01
N GLU A 133 -21.38 0.18 -24.12
CA GLU A 133 -21.16 -1.16 -24.69
C GLU A 133 -20.19 -1.96 -23.80
N ARG A 134 -20.40 -3.27 -23.70
CA ARG A 134 -19.67 -4.17 -22.79
C ARG A 134 -18.34 -4.63 -23.37
#